data_AF-A0A512ICK4-F1
#
_entry.id   AF-A0A512ICK4-F1
#
_cell.length_a   1.000
_cell.length_b   1.000
_cell.length_c   1.000
_cell.angle_alpha   90.00
_cell.angle_beta   90.00
_cell.angle_gamma   90.00
#
_symmetry.space_group_name_H-M   'P 1'
#
loop_
_entity.id
_entity.type
_entity.pdbx_description
1 polymer ?
#
loop_
_entity_poly.entity_id
_entity_poly.type
_entity_poly.pdbx_seq_one_letter_code
_entity_poly.pdbx_strand_id
1 'polypeptide(L)'
;MLVKPDPCACGNPAPALRVQGRASDVLAFPAADGRGRVTVPPLALGTVVDRVPGVELFQIVQTDPTGLRVRLHPAAEADPEQVWTAVLSGIAGLLDDLGLAHVTVQRAAEAPQQSPGGKYRTVVPLPAS
;
A
#
# COMPACT_ATOMS: atom_id res chain seq x y z
N MET A 1 16.96 -29.25 -29.34
CA MET A 1 16.66 -28.39 -28.17
C MET A 1 15.16 -28.47 -27.94
N LEU A 2 14.70 -29.17 -26.91
CA LEU A 2 13.27 -29.38 -26.65
C LEU A 2 12.62 -28.06 -26.22
N VAL A 3 11.53 -27.71 -26.90
CA VAL A 3 10.60 -26.65 -26.52
C VAL A 3 9.72 -27.15 -25.37
N LYS A 4 9.46 -26.30 -24.37
CA LYS A 4 8.22 -26.36 -23.60
C LYS A 4 7.49 -25.02 -23.74
N PRO A 5 6.33 -24.99 -24.42
CA PRO A 5 5.45 -23.84 -24.46
C PRO A 5 4.26 -24.12 -23.55
N ASP A 6 4.35 -23.76 -22.27
CA ASP A 6 3.15 -23.72 -21.43
C ASP A 6 2.75 -22.26 -21.22
N PRO A 7 1.58 -21.83 -21.74
CA PRO A 7 1.01 -20.53 -21.41
C PRO A 7 0.59 -20.53 -19.95
N CYS A 8 1.07 -19.54 -19.19
CA CYS A 8 0.64 -19.30 -17.82
C CYS A 8 -0.87 -19.03 -17.80
N ALA A 9 -1.63 -19.73 -16.95
CA ALA A 9 -3.07 -19.59 -16.84
C ALA A 9 -3.54 -18.29 -16.13
N CYS A 10 -2.66 -17.28 -16.00
CA CYS A 10 -2.94 -16.04 -15.27
C CYS A 10 -3.19 -14.80 -16.16
N GLY A 11 -3.24 -14.95 -17.49
CA GLY A 11 -3.91 -13.97 -18.36
C GLY A 11 -3.47 -12.50 -18.22
N ASN A 12 -2.18 -12.19 -18.07
CA ASN A 12 -1.70 -10.81 -18.17
C ASN A 12 -0.54 -10.68 -19.17
N PRO A 13 -0.79 -10.13 -20.38
CA PRO A 13 0.21 -9.87 -21.40
C PRO A 13 0.84 -8.47 -21.30
N ALA A 14 0.76 -7.79 -20.15
CA ALA A 14 1.45 -6.51 -20.00
C ALA A 14 2.97 -6.72 -19.81
N PRO A 15 3.83 -5.98 -20.53
CA PRO A 15 5.24 -5.94 -20.21
C PRO A 15 5.36 -5.41 -18.79
N ALA A 16 5.92 -6.21 -17.89
CA ALA A 16 6.26 -5.78 -16.54
C ALA A 16 7.37 -4.73 -16.66
N LEU A 17 6.97 -3.48 -16.89
CA LEU A 17 7.82 -2.32 -16.70
C LEU A 17 8.16 -2.33 -15.20
N ARG A 18 9.29 -2.95 -14.85
CA ARG A 18 9.86 -2.87 -13.51
C ARG A 18 10.29 -1.43 -13.32
N VAL A 19 9.36 -0.60 -12.89
CA VAL A 19 9.70 0.64 -12.21
C VAL A 19 10.49 0.17 -10.99
N GLN A 20 11.79 0.39 -11.00
CA GLN A 20 12.66 0.25 -9.83
C GLN A 20 12.31 1.35 -8.79
N GLY A 21 11.02 1.49 -8.46
CA GLY A 21 10.64 2.00 -7.15
C GLY A 21 11.29 1.06 -6.15
N ARG A 22 11.95 1.62 -5.13
CA ARG A 22 12.75 0.87 -4.14
C ARG A 22 12.01 -0.41 -3.76
N ALA A 23 12.48 -1.55 -4.28
CA ALA A 23 11.78 -2.84 -4.12
C ALA A 23 11.57 -3.22 -2.65
N SER A 24 12.32 -2.59 -1.75
CA SER A 24 12.23 -2.75 -0.29
C SER A 24 10.97 -2.17 0.36
N ASP A 25 10.14 -1.38 -0.33
CA ASP A 25 8.97 -0.71 0.27
C ASP A 25 7.63 -1.27 -0.24
N VAL A 26 7.65 -2.32 -1.08
CA VAL A 26 6.44 -2.92 -1.64
C VAL A 26 5.69 -3.71 -0.56
N LEU A 27 4.39 -3.43 -0.40
CA LEU A 27 3.53 -4.23 0.46
C LEU A 27 3.12 -5.51 -0.26
N ALA A 28 3.03 -6.61 0.46
CA ALA A 28 2.60 -7.87 -0.11
C ALA A 28 1.54 -8.52 0.78
N PHE A 29 0.40 -8.87 0.20
CA PHE A 29 -0.74 -9.46 0.90
C PHE A 29 -1.02 -10.86 0.33
N PRO A 30 -1.51 -11.82 1.13
CA PRO A 30 -2.06 -13.06 0.59
C PRO A 30 -3.16 -12.76 -0.43
N ALA A 31 -3.18 -13.50 -1.54
CA ALA A 31 -4.33 -13.44 -2.44
C ALA A 31 -5.56 -14.05 -1.76
N ALA A 32 -6.77 -13.53 -2.04
CA ALA A 32 -8.01 -13.99 -1.43
C ALA A 32 -8.31 -15.48 -1.71
N ASP A 33 -7.78 -16.03 -2.81
CA ASP A 33 -7.91 -17.44 -3.17
C ASP A 33 -6.86 -18.36 -2.48
N GLY A 34 -5.95 -17.77 -1.70
CA GLY A 34 -4.87 -18.46 -1.01
C GLY A 34 -3.71 -18.94 -1.89
N ARG A 35 -3.72 -18.67 -3.20
CA ARG A 35 -2.75 -19.24 -4.17
C ARG A 35 -1.66 -18.26 -4.61
N GLY A 36 -1.30 -17.32 -3.76
CA GLY A 36 -0.20 -16.41 -4.06
C GLY A 36 -0.20 -15.16 -3.20
N ARG A 37 0.46 -14.14 -3.72
CA ARG A 37 0.53 -12.82 -3.10
C ARG A 37 0.21 -11.74 -4.12
N VAL A 38 -0.53 -10.73 -3.69
CA VAL A 38 -0.73 -9.49 -4.43
C VAL A 38 0.23 -8.45 -3.87
N THR A 39 0.98 -7.79 -4.73
CA THR A 39 1.91 -6.73 -4.34
C THR A 39 1.30 -5.36 -4.64
N VAL A 40 1.39 -4.47 -3.65
CA VAL A 40 0.93 -3.08 -3.77
C VAL A 40 2.15 -2.16 -3.71
N PRO A 41 2.53 -1.50 -4.82
CA PRO A 41 3.70 -0.64 -4.84
C PRO A 41 3.44 0.67 -4.07
N PRO A 42 4.46 1.30 -3.48
CA PRO A 42 4.31 2.56 -2.76
C PRO A 42 3.65 3.66 -3.57
N LEU A 43 3.93 3.70 -4.88
CA LEU A 43 3.36 4.71 -5.78
C LEU A 43 1.84 4.61 -5.88
N ALA A 44 1.26 3.40 -5.85
CA ALA A 44 -0.19 3.23 -5.92
C ALA A 44 -0.86 3.80 -4.66
N LEU A 45 -0.30 3.50 -3.48
CA LEU A 45 -0.77 4.04 -2.21
C LEU A 45 -0.58 5.56 -2.12
N GLY A 46 0.60 6.06 -2.49
CA GLY A 46 0.89 7.49 -2.49
C GLY A 46 -0.06 8.26 -3.40
N THR A 47 -0.32 7.76 -4.61
CA THR A 47 -1.25 8.38 -5.56
C THR A 47 -2.68 8.49 -5.01
N VAL A 48 -3.12 7.54 -4.18
CA VAL A 48 -4.43 7.62 -3.51
C VAL A 48 -4.43 8.74 -2.46
N VAL A 49 -3.40 8.77 -1.61
CA VAL A 49 -3.31 9.73 -0.51
C VAL A 49 -3.08 11.16 -1.03
N ASP A 50 -2.24 11.34 -2.05
CA ASP A 50 -1.90 12.63 -2.66
C ASP A 50 -3.11 13.33 -3.31
N ARG A 51 -4.19 12.58 -3.60
CA ARG A 51 -5.46 13.14 -4.10
C ARG A 51 -6.37 13.67 -3.00
N VAL A 52 -6.07 13.39 -1.73
CA VAL A 52 -6.85 13.86 -0.59
C VAL A 52 -6.32 15.24 -0.16
N PRO A 53 -7.09 16.32 -0.31
CA PRO A 53 -6.69 17.63 0.16
C PRO A 53 -6.50 17.64 1.68
N GLY A 54 -5.51 18.39 2.17
CA GLY A 54 -5.27 18.54 3.61
C GLY A 54 -4.42 17.45 4.24
N VAL A 55 -3.78 16.57 3.47
CA VAL A 55 -2.71 15.69 3.97
C VAL A 55 -1.36 16.40 3.84
N GLU A 56 -0.67 16.67 4.94
CA GLU A 56 0.72 17.18 4.90
C GLU A 56 1.74 16.05 4.91
N LEU A 57 1.48 15.01 5.70
CA LEU A 57 2.36 13.86 5.81
C LEU A 57 1.56 12.59 6.10
N PHE A 58 2.00 11.48 5.53
CA PHE A 58 1.39 10.18 5.79
C PHE A 58 2.45 9.09 5.91
N GLN A 59 2.06 8.00 6.55
CA GLN A 59 2.80 6.76 6.59
C GLN A 59 1.85 5.58 6.69
N ILE A 60 2.06 4.57 5.85
CA ILE A 60 1.28 3.33 5.80
C ILE A 60 2.21 2.20 6.21
N VAL A 61 1.84 1.48 7.27
CA VAL A 61 2.63 0.42 7.86
C VAL A 61 1.85 -0.88 7.76
N GLN A 62 2.44 -1.90 7.16
CA GLN A 62 1.87 -3.25 7.22
C GLN A 62 2.19 -3.87 8.59
N THR A 63 1.15 -4.14 9.38
CA THR A 63 1.27 -4.64 10.76
C THR A 63 1.31 -6.16 10.84
N ASP A 64 0.67 -6.81 9.89
CA ASP A 64 0.56 -8.26 9.76
C ASP A 64 0.22 -8.59 8.28
N PRO A 65 0.13 -9.87 7.87
CA PRO A 65 -0.12 -10.24 6.48
C PRO A 65 -1.38 -9.63 5.86
N THR A 66 -2.36 -9.23 6.66
CA THR A 66 -3.67 -8.71 6.23
C THR A 66 -4.05 -7.41 6.96
N GLY A 67 -3.08 -6.71 7.54
CA GLY A 67 -3.32 -5.55 8.37
C GLY A 67 -2.46 -4.37 7.96
N LEU A 68 -3.12 -3.21 7.86
CA LEU A 68 -2.52 -1.93 7.58
C LEU A 68 -2.86 -0.94 8.68
N ARG A 69 -1.85 -0.17 9.06
CA ARG A 69 -1.97 0.98 9.93
C ARG A 69 -1.59 2.23 9.17
N VAL A 70 -2.47 3.21 9.17
CA VAL A 70 -2.26 4.52 8.55
C VAL A 70 -1.99 5.55 9.64
N ARG A 71 -0.90 6.29 9.50
CA ARG A 71 -0.52 7.45 10.31
C ARG A 71 -0.64 8.68 9.43
N LEU A 72 -1.34 9.71 9.89
CA LEU A 72 -1.51 10.96 9.15
C LEU A 72 -1.11 12.15 10.02
N HIS A 73 -0.60 13.16 9.33
CA HIS A 73 -0.52 14.54 9.80
C HIS A 73 -1.36 15.39 8.85
N PRO A 74 -2.61 15.71 9.23
CA PRO A 74 -3.44 16.65 8.47
C PRO A 74 -2.91 18.08 8.57
N ALA A 75 -3.17 18.88 7.55
CA ALA A 75 -2.88 20.31 7.54
C ALA A 75 -3.67 21.04 8.62
N ALA A 76 -3.09 22.10 9.20
CA ALA A 76 -3.69 22.83 10.32
C ALA A 76 -5.05 23.47 9.98
N GLU A 77 -5.26 23.81 8.72
CA GLU A 77 -6.49 24.42 8.19
C GLU A 77 -7.54 23.40 7.70
N ALA A 78 -7.20 22.11 7.64
CA ALA A 78 -8.10 21.07 7.16
C ALA A 78 -8.95 20.48 8.30
N ASP A 79 -10.12 19.93 7.97
CA ASP A 79 -10.90 19.11 8.91
C ASP A 79 -10.23 17.74 9.06
N PRO A 80 -9.64 17.40 10.24
CA PRO A 80 -8.91 16.16 10.41
C PRO A 80 -9.77 14.91 10.18
N GLU A 81 -11.04 14.92 10.60
CA GLU A 81 -11.90 13.74 10.46
C GLU A 81 -12.31 13.51 9.01
N GLN A 82 -12.52 14.59 8.25
CA GLN A 82 -12.74 14.50 6.81
C GLN A 82 -11.52 13.93 6.09
N VAL A 83 -10.31 14.40 6.43
CA VAL A 83 -9.05 13.92 5.86
C VAL A 83 -8.85 12.42 6.18
N TRP A 84 -9.03 12.03 7.44
CA TRP A 84 -8.93 10.62 7.85
C TRP A 84 -9.92 9.74 7.10
N THR A 85 -11.18 10.15 7.02
CA THR A 85 -12.22 9.39 6.31
C THR A 85 -11.86 9.22 4.84
N ALA A 86 -11.47 10.30 4.15
CA ALA A 86 -11.11 10.26 2.74
C ALA A 86 -9.90 9.37 2.45
N VAL A 87 -8.84 9.45 3.27
CA VAL A 87 -7.65 8.59 3.12
C VAL A 87 -8.00 7.12 3.34
N LEU A 88 -8.71 6.79 4.44
CA LEU A 88 -9.03 5.40 4.76
C LEU A 88 -9.94 4.78 3.70
N SER A 89 -10.97 5.50 3.26
CA SER A 89 -11.84 5.06 2.17
C SER A 89 -11.10 4.90 0.85
N GLY A 90 -10.19 5.83 0.51
CA GLY A 90 -9.39 5.74 -0.71
C GLY A 90 -8.47 4.51 -0.71
N ILE A 91 -7.79 4.24 0.41
CA ILE A 91 -6.93 3.06 0.54
C ILE A 91 -7.76 1.77 0.48
N ALA A 92 -8.89 1.73 1.20
CA ALA A 92 -9.78 0.58 1.17
C ALA A 92 -10.31 0.30 -0.25
N GLY A 93 -10.71 1.34 -0.99
CA GLY A 93 -11.16 1.21 -2.38
C GLY A 93 -10.06 0.66 -3.30
N LEU A 94 -8.83 1.19 -3.20
CA LEU A 94 -7.69 0.63 -3.94
C LEU A 94 -7.45 -0.85 -3.62
N LEU A 95 -7.56 -1.25 -2.35
CA LEU A 95 -7.38 -2.65 -1.96
C LEU A 95 -8.51 -3.53 -2.51
N ASP A 96 -9.75 -3.07 -2.45
CA ASP A 96 -10.90 -3.77 -3.02
C ASP A 96 -10.74 -3.99 -4.53
N ASP A 97 -10.34 -2.95 -5.28
CA ASP A 97 -10.05 -3.02 -6.72
C ASP A 97 -8.97 -4.06 -7.06
N LEU A 98 -8.06 -4.35 -6.11
CA LEU A 98 -7.00 -5.34 -6.23
C LEU A 98 -7.40 -6.74 -5.69
N GLY A 99 -8.65 -6.94 -5.28
CA GLY A 99 -9.15 -8.18 -4.70
C GLY A 99 -8.70 -8.42 -3.25
N LEU A 100 -8.31 -7.35 -2.55
CA LEU A 100 -7.77 -7.35 -1.19
C LEU A 100 -8.76 -6.79 -0.16
N ALA A 101 -10.07 -6.93 -0.39
CA ALA A 101 -11.12 -6.50 0.53
C ALA A 101 -11.00 -7.07 1.96
N HIS A 102 -10.28 -8.19 2.10
CA HIS A 102 -10.00 -8.85 3.37
C HIS A 102 -8.87 -8.18 4.18
N VAL A 103 -8.16 -7.20 3.61
CA VAL A 103 -7.11 -6.45 4.30
C VAL A 103 -7.75 -5.36 5.14
N THR A 104 -7.44 -5.36 6.44
CA THR A 104 -7.94 -4.37 7.39
C THR A 104 -7.09 -3.11 7.35
N VAL A 105 -7.74 -1.94 7.35
CA VAL A 105 -7.06 -0.63 7.37
C VAL A 105 -7.48 0.11 8.62
N GLN A 106 -6.51 0.46 9.47
CA GLN A 106 -6.75 1.08 10.77
C GLN A 106 -6.07 2.44 10.88
N ARG A 107 -6.76 3.40 11.52
CA ARG A 107 -6.17 4.68 11.95
C ARG A 107 -5.21 4.47 13.12
N ALA A 108 -4.04 5.07 13.02
CA ALA A 108 -3.10 5.20 14.13
C ALA A 108 -3.38 6.48 14.94
N ALA A 109 -3.08 6.42 16.24
CA ALA A 109 -3.06 7.62 17.08
C ALA A 109 -1.73 8.37 16.96
N GLU A 110 -0.64 7.67 16.66
CA GLU A 110 0.69 8.26 16.50
C GLU A 110 0.89 8.95 15.15
N ALA A 111 1.70 10.01 15.14
CA ALA A 111 2.11 10.71 13.92
C ALA A 111 3.08 9.85 13.07
N PRO A 112 3.27 10.18 11.77
CA PRO A 112 4.29 9.55 10.93
C PRO A 112 5.67 9.62 11.58
N GLN A 113 6.42 8.51 11.50
CA GLN A 113 7.72 8.36 12.17
C GLN A 113 8.88 8.40 11.18
N GLN A 114 9.97 9.03 11.57
CA GLN A 114 11.23 9.04 10.82
C GLN A 114 11.98 7.71 11.01
N SER A 115 12.66 7.28 9.96
CA SER A 115 13.67 6.22 10.06
C SER A 115 14.90 6.72 10.85
N PRO A 116 15.78 5.82 11.33
CA PRO A 116 17.02 6.21 12.03
C PRO A 116 17.91 7.20 11.28
N GLY A 117 17.78 7.29 9.94
CA GLY A 117 18.46 8.28 9.11
C GLY A 117 17.72 9.61 8.92
N GLY A 118 16.69 9.91 9.72
CA GLY A 118 15.89 11.14 9.66
C GLY A 118 14.90 11.23 8.50
N LYS A 119 14.84 10.21 7.63
CA LYS A 119 13.94 10.20 6.46
C LYS A 119 12.60 9.58 6.81
N TYR A 120 11.51 10.17 6.33
CA TYR A 120 10.18 9.54 6.38
C TYR A 120 10.07 8.48 5.28
N ARG A 121 9.77 7.24 5.68
CA ARG A 121 9.31 6.20 4.76
C ARG A 121 7.79 6.25 4.75
N THR A 122 7.20 6.58 3.61
CA THR A 122 5.75 6.69 3.46
C THR A 122 5.07 5.32 3.46
N VAL A 123 5.78 4.27 3.07
CA VAL A 123 5.30 2.89 3.10
C VAL A 123 6.33 2.01 3.80
N VAL A 124 5.87 1.21 4.76
CA VAL A 124 6.70 0.33 5.59
C VAL A 124 6.12 -1.08 5.51
N PRO A 125 6.77 -2.02 4.82
CA PRO A 125 6.28 -3.39 4.72
C PRO A 125 6.52 -4.18 6.01
N LEU A 126 5.80 -5.29 6.14
CA LEU A 126 6.05 -6.26 7.20
C LEU A 126 7.48 -6.83 7.01
N PRO A 127 8.29 -6.94 8.07
CA PRO A 127 9.61 -7.57 7.97
C PRO A 127 9.50 -8.99 7.42
N ALA A 128 10.40 -9.36 6.51
CA ALA A 128 10.53 -10.76 6.11
C ALA A 128 10.98 -11.56 7.34
N SER A 129 10.18 -12.56 7.71
CA SER A 129 10.51 -13.52 8.78
C SER A 129 11.52 -14.55 8.30
#